data_AF-A0A3B9JCF0-F1
#
_entry.id   AF-A0A3B9JCF0-F1
#
_cell.length_a   1.000
_cell.length_b   1.000
_cell.length_c   1.000
_cell.angle_alpha   90.00
_cell.angle_beta   90.00
_cell.angle_gamma   90.00
#
_symmetry.space_group_name_H-M   'P 1'
#
loop_
_entity.id
_entity.type
_entity.pdbx_description
1 polymer ?
#
loop_
_entity_poly.entity_id
_entity_poly.type
_entity_poly.pdbx_seq_one_letter_code
_entity_poly.pdbx_strand_id
1 'polypeptide(L)' 'MEETLLIVEEEEEYSPIARLIELGRQKSYVTLDDILHFFPEAEQDVEQLEEAFAALLSAGIPFVEDSIT' A
#
# COMPACT_ATOMS: atom_id res chain seq x y z
N MET A 1 13.74 -26.22 6.21
CA MET A 1 14.40 -24.97 6.63
C MET A 1 14.15 -23.99 5.50
N GLU A 2 13.05 -23.25 5.58
CA GLU A 2 12.94 -21.97 4.88
C GLU A 2 12.78 -20.95 6.00
N GLU A 3 13.74 -20.06 6.03
CA GLU A 3 14.05 -19.13 7.09
C GLU A 3 13.27 -17.83 6.85
N THR A 4 12.67 -17.33 7.94
CA THR A 4 12.35 -15.92 8.21
C THR A 4 11.40 -15.15 7.28
N LEU A 5 10.29 -14.73 7.87
CA LEU A 5 10.05 -13.30 8.09
C LEU A 5 9.22 -13.10 9.35
N LEU A 6 9.91 -12.76 10.44
CA LEU A 6 9.35 -11.94 11.50
C LEU A 6 8.94 -10.61 10.86
N ILE A 7 7.65 -10.26 10.93
CA ILE A 7 7.20 -8.87 10.96
C ILE A 7 6.15 -8.78 12.06
N VAL A 8 6.63 -8.62 13.30
CA VAL A 8 6.51 -7.38 14.08
C VAL A 8 5.05 -7.01 14.33
N GLU A 9 4.54 -7.53 15.44
CA GLU A 9 3.47 -6.90 16.20
C GLU A 9 4.07 -5.61 16.79
N GLU A 10 4.10 -4.53 16.01
CA GLU A 10 4.36 -3.17 16.50
C GLU A 10 3.05 -2.41 16.49
N GLU A 11 2.35 -2.51 17.62
CA GLU A 11 1.26 -1.60 17.97
C GLU A 11 1.81 -0.16 18.05
N GLU A 12 1.08 0.76 17.43
CA GLU A 12 1.01 2.22 17.72
C GLU A 12 1.74 3.27 16.88
N GLU A 13 2.31 2.95 15.72
CA GLU A 13 2.39 3.92 14.61
C GLU A 13 1.94 3.23 13.32
N TYR A 14 0.62 3.22 13.06
CA TYR A 14 0.10 2.74 11.79
C TYR A 14 0.61 3.65 10.68
N SER A 15 1.77 3.30 10.13
CA SER A 15 2.32 3.94 8.97
C SER A 15 1.25 3.94 7.88
N PRO A 16 1.02 5.06 7.17
CA PRO A 16 -0.06 5.16 6.19
C PRO A 16 -0.01 4.04 5.13
N ILE A 17 1.17 3.44 4.90
CA ILE A 17 1.38 2.27 4.03
C ILE A 17 0.68 1.02 4.59
N ALA A 18 0.80 0.78 5.89
CA ALA A 18 0.17 -0.37 6.53
C ALA A 18 -1.36 -0.28 6.43
N ARG A 19 -1.92 0.92 6.61
CA ARG A 19 -3.35 1.18 6.40
C ARG A 19 -3.78 0.97 4.96
N LEU A 20 -2.99 1.45 4.00
CA LEU A 20 -3.23 1.25 2.58
C LEU A 20 -3.26 -0.25 2.24
N ILE A 21 -2.31 -1.03 2.75
CA ILE A 21 -2.26 -2.49 2.60
C ILE A 21 -3.49 -3.16 3.21
N GLU A 22 -3.89 -2.76 4.42
CA GLU A 22 -5.05 -3.34 5.07
C GLU A 22 -6.33 -3.07 4.26
N LEU A 23 -6.52 -1.84 3.78
CA LEU A 23 -7.63 -1.47 2.92
C LEU A 23 -7.60 -2.26 1.61
N GLY A 24 -6.43 -2.38 0.99
CA GLY A 24 -6.23 -3.15 -0.23
C GLY A 24 -6.48 -4.65 -0.05
N ARG A 25 -6.18 -5.22 1.11
CA ARG A 25 -6.56 -6.59 1.48
C ARG A 25 -8.06 -6.74 1.70
N GLN A 26 -8.70 -5.78 2.35
CA GLN A 26 -10.15 -5.81 2.56
C GLN A 26 -10.94 -5.69 1.25
N LYS A 27 -10.53 -4.77 0.36
CA LYS A 27 -11.17 -4.58 -0.97
C LYS A 27 -10.69 -5.58 -2.02
N SER A 28 -9.55 -6.25 -1.79
CA SER A 28 -8.78 -7.05 -2.76
C SER A 28 -8.20 -6.27 -3.94
N TYR A 29 -8.24 -4.93 -3.90
CA TYR A 29 -7.60 -4.03 -4.86
C TYR A 29 -7.46 -2.63 -4.25
N VAL A 30 -6.55 -1.83 -4.81
CA VAL A 30 -6.34 -0.43 -4.45
C VAL A 30 -6.35 0.43 -5.70
N THR A 31 -6.96 1.61 -5.61
CA THR A 31 -6.99 2.59 -6.72
C THR A 31 -6.04 3.76 -6.43
N LEU A 32 -5.74 4.57 -7.44
CA LEU A 32 -4.93 5.78 -7.23
C LEU A 32 -5.60 6.71 -6.21
N ASP A 33 -6.93 6.82 -6.23
CA ASP A 33 -7.69 7.59 -5.25
C ASP A 33 -7.48 7.07 -3.82
N ASP A 34 -7.54 5.74 -3.64
CA ASP A 34 -7.24 5.12 -2.34
C ASP A 34 -5.79 5.45 -1.92
N ILE A 35 -4.79 5.39 -2.82
CA ILE A 35 -3.40 5.76 -2.50
C ILE A 35 -3.29 7.22 -2.10
N LEU A 36 -3.83 8.14 -2.91
CA LEU A 36 -3.79 9.58 -2.67
C LEU A 36 -4.58 9.99 -1.43
N HIS A 37 -5.59 9.21 -1.03
CA HIS A 37 -6.32 9.42 0.21
C HIS A 37 -5.43 9.23 1.45
N PHE A 38 -4.52 8.25 1.43
CA PHE A 38 -3.56 8.01 2.52
C PHE A 38 -2.26 8.79 2.32
N PHE A 39 -1.86 9.02 1.07
CA PHE A 39 -0.64 9.69 0.64
C PHE A 39 -0.96 10.81 -0.35
N PRO A 40 -1.55 11.93 0.10
CA PRO A 40 -1.84 13.05 -0.79
C PRO A 40 -0.57 13.63 -1.41
N GLU A 41 0.55 13.52 -0.72
CA GLU A 41 1.86 13.92 -1.21
C GLU A 41 2.37 13.04 -2.36
N ALA A 42 1.92 11.78 -2.48
CA ALA A 42 2.32 10.89 -3.56
C ALA A 42 1.85 11.36 -4.95
N GLU A 43 0.92 12.32 -5.02
CA GLU A 43 0.56 13.00 -6.28
C GLU A 43 1.70 13.89 -6.82
N GLN A 44 2.52 14.44 -5.92
CA GLN A 44 3.63 15.35 -6.24
C GLN A 44 4.99 14.70 -5.99
N ASP A 45 5.03 13.62 -5.22
CA ASP A 45 6.23 12.99 -4.68
C ASP A 45 6.28 11.51 -5.09
N VAL A 46 7.05 11.23 -6.13
CA VAL A 46 7.13 9.89 -6.75
C VAL A 46 7.72 8.87 -5.78
N GLU A 47 8.64 9.29 -4.90
CA GLU A 47 9.28 8.39 -3.92
C GLU A 47 8.24 7.76 -2.97
N GLN A 48 7.29 8.56 -2.47
CA GLN A 48 6.21 8.03 -1.61
C GLN A 48 5.27 7.10 -2.38
N LEU A 49 5.01 7.39 -3.65
CA LEU A 49 4.21 6.51 -4.50
C LEU A 49 4.91 5.16 -4.68
N GLU A 50 6.22 5.16 -4.95
CA GLU A 50 7.03 3.95 -5.09
C GLU A 50 7.04 3.11 -3.80
N GLU A 51 7.16 3.73 -2.63
CA GLU A 51 7.07 3.03 -1.35
C GLU A 51 5.71 2.35 -1.15
N ALA A 52 4.61 3.07 -1.40
CA ALA A 52 3.27 2.52 -1.33
C ALA A 52 3.09 1.34 -2.29
N PHE A 53 3.54 1.47 -3.55
CA PHE A 53 3.47 0.41 -4.55
C PHE A 53 4.30 -0.81 -4.18
N ALA A 54 5.54 -0.63 -3.71
CA ALA A 54 6.40 -1.72 -3.28
C ALA A 54 5.74 -2.53 -2.15
N ALA A 55 5.10 -1.83 -1.22
CA ALA A 55 4.39 -2.45 -0.11
C ALA A 55 3.13 -3.19 -0.59
N LEU A 56 2.33 -2.61 -1.49
CA LEU A 56 1.17 -3.27 -2.10
C LEU A 56 1.58 -4.52 -2.87
N LEU A 57 2.64 -4.44 -3.67
CA LEU A 57 3.19 -5.57 -4.44
C LEU A 57 3.67 -6.68 -3.52
N SER A 58 4.39 -6.34 -2.45
CA SER A 58 4.84 -7.27 -1.42
C SER A 58 3.66 -7.95 -0.72
N ALA A 59 2.57 -7.20 -0.49
CA ALA A 59 1.32 -7.73 0.08
C ALA A 59 0.46 -8.53 -0.92
N GLY A 60 0.82 -8.54 -2.22
CA GLY A 60 0.07 -9.22 -3.28
C GLY A 60 -1.25 -8.52 -3.64
N ILE A 61 -1.34 -7.21 -3.43
CA ILE A 61 -2.55 -6.42 -3.67
C ILE A 61 -2.48 -5.82 -5.08
N PRO A 62 -3.46 -6.10 -5.96
CA PRO A 62 -3.49 -5.52 -7.29
C PRO A 62 -3.88 -4.04 -7.23
N PHE A 63 -3.12 -3.21 -7.95
CA PHE A 63 -3.47 -1.82 -8.23
C PHE A 63 -4.35 -1.74 -9.47
N VAL A 64 -5.44 -1.00 -9.38
CA VAL A 64 -6.37 -0.74 -10.48
C VAL A 64 -6.32 0.75 -10.78
N GLU A 65 -5.73 1.07 -11.93
CA GLU A 65 -5.86 2.40 -12.50
C GLU A 65 -7.25 2.46 -13.15
N ASP A 66 -8.12 3.35 -12.68
CA ASP A 66 -9.40 3.65 -13.33
C ASP A 66 -9.13 4.48 -14.61
N SER A 67 -8.31 3.94 -15.49
CA SER A 67 -8.17 4.39 -16.86
C SER A 67 -9.33 3.78 -17.64
N ILE A 68 -10.55 4.28 -17.36
CA ILE A 68 -11.71 3.95 -18.18
C ILE A 68 -11.42 4.49 -19.58
N THR A 69 -11.09 3.56 -20.48
CA THR A 69 -11.11 3.62 -21.97
C THR A 69 -11.22 5.00 -22.63
#